data_AF-A0A813L0B3-F1
#
_entry.id   AF-A0A813L0B3-F1
#
_cell.length_a   1.000
_cell.length_b   1.000
_cell.length_c   1.000
_cell.angle_alpha   90.00
_cell.angle_beta   90.00
_cell.angle_gamma   90.00
#
_symmetry.space_group_name_H-M   'P 1'
#
loop_
_entity.id
_entity.type
_entity.pdbx_description
1 polymer ?
#
loop_
_entity_poly.entity_id
_entity_poly.type
_entity_poly.pdbx_seq_one_letter_code
_entity_poly.pdbx_strand_id
1 'polypeptide(L)'
;MGQYHGMGPFLCVVSLITTVLYFVTSSDSGSLVVDLISANGREAHVVQRVFWAITEGAVAIALLRAGGQESLKALQSISICAGLPFTVIIMLMCSALWRALKIDQKHMPARDQRVDWALPLYGGIFDILEFVLTEGKCRLPQCSAVRDFFLGLFAPPLLLWKSLRGLAALQTAQQPKKETGNSLPSTVLQDGFMVAACSLTYSAWVILQILTGAKAEGASGLWGIAWTSFVGFAVLVASVRHGVRSHFKIEGSGCEDFFAALLFWPQTLAQMAQQVEVSQEQSTKAVTSGEEQLQQVVEKREEKREERLESEI
;
A
#
# COMPACT_ATOMS: atom_id res chain seq x y z
N MET A 1 8.50 -57.71 11.27
CA MET A 1 8.20 -57.07 9.96
C MET A 1 7.68 -58.06 8.90
N GLY A 2 6.98 -59.15 9.27
CA GLY A 2 6.59 -60.21 8.31
C GLY A 2 5.09 -60.34 7.98
N GLN A 3 4.23 -59.55 8.62
CA GLN A 3 2.78 -59.81 8.64
C GLN A 3 2.01 -59.18 7.46
N TYR A 4 2.64 -58.31 6.67
CA TYR A 4 2.01 -57.59 5.54
C TYR A 4 2.62 -57.94 4.17
N HIS A 5 3.51 -58.94 4.09
CA HIS A 5 4.30 -59.23 2.90
C HIS A 5 3.45 -59.58 1.65
N GLY A 6 2.23 -60.11 1.83
CA GLY A 6 1.29 -60.41 0.76
C GLY A 6 0.31 -59.28 0.40
N MET A 7 0.17 -58.25 1.25
CA MET A 7 -0.78 -57.15 1.04
C MET A 7 -0.17 -55.97 0.27
N GLY A 8 1.16 -55.96 0.07
CA GLY A 8 1.87 -54.90 -0.66
C GLY A 8 1.26 -54.58 -2.04
N PRO A 9 1.06 -55.57 -2.93
CA PRO A 9 0.48 -55.34 -4.25
C PRO A 9 -0.95 -54.78 -4.18
N PHE A 10 -1.78 -55.29 -3.26
CA PHE A 10 -3.14 -54.80 -3.04
C PHE A 10 -3.15 -53.33 -2.58
N LEU A 11 -2.32 -52.98 -1.59
CA LEU A 11 -2.22 -51.61 -1.09
C LEU A 11 -1.65 -50.63 -2.14
N CYS A 12 -0.72 -51.08 -3.00
CA CYS A 12 -0.22 -50.29 -4.12
C CYS A 12 -1.33 -49.97 -5.14
N VAL A 13 -2.18 -50.95 -5.47
CA VAL A 13 -3.31 -50.72 -6.40
C VAL A 13 -4.32 -49.75 -5.78
N VAL A 14 -4.65 -49.95 -4.50
CA VAL A 14 -5.58 -49.05 -3.78
C VAL A 14 -5.02 -47.63 -3.68
N SER A 15 -3.73 -47.47 -3.36
CA SER A 15 -3.10 -46.15 -3.26
C SER A 15 -3.03 -45.45 -4.61
N LEU A 16 -2.77 -46.19 -5.69
CA LEU A 16 -2.76 -45.66 -7.05
C LEU A 16 -4.16 -45.18 -7.46
N ILE A 17 -5.20 -45.99 -7.26
CA ILE A 17 -6.59 -45.61 -7.54
C ILE A 17 -6.98 -44.37 -6.73
N THR A 18 -6.67 -44.36 -5.43
CA THR A 18 -6.99 -43.23 -4.54
C THR A 18 -6.28 -41.95 -4.99
N THR A 19 -5.01 -42.05 -5.38
CA THR A 19 -4.22 -40.91 -5.89
C THR A 19 -4.81 -40.36 -7.18
N VAL A 20 -5.21 -41.24 -8.12
CA VAL A 20 -5.84 -40.82 -9.38
C VAL A 20 -7.19 -40.14 -9.11
N LEU A 21 -8.05 -40.73 -8.27
CA LEU A 21 -9.35 -40.15 -7.94
C LEU A 21 -9.22 -38.81 -7.22
N TYR A 22 -8.28 -38.70 -6.28
CA TYR A 22 -7.96 -37.45 -5.61
C TYR A 22 -7.50 -36.38 -6.62
N PHE A 23 -6.62 -36.76 -7.55
CA PHE A 23 -6.12 -35.84 -8.57
C PHE A 23 -7.23 -35.35 -9.51
N VAL A 24 -8.06 -36.26 -10.03
CA VAL A 24 -9.18 -35.91 -10.93
C VAL A 24 -10.21 -35.03 -10.25
N THR A 25 -10.60 -35.37 -9.01
CA THR A 25 -11.61 -34.60 -8.26
C THR A 25 -11.07 -33.21 -7.89
N SER A 26 -9.80 -33.14 -7.48
CA SER A 26 -9.13 -31.87 -7.18
C SER A 26 -9.04 -30.98 -8.42
N SER A 27 -8.62 -31.54 -9.56
CA SER A 27 -8.53 -30.80 -10.82
C SER A 27 -9.88 -30.29 -11.32
N ASP A 28 -10.97 -31.07 -11.23
CA ASP A 28 -12.31 -30.62 -11.61
C ASP A 28 -12.75 -29.41 -10.78
N SER A 29 -12.55 -29.45 -9.45
CA SER A 29 -12.86 -28.33 -8.57
C SER A 29 -11.96 -27.10 -8.82
N GLY A 30 -10.68 -27.32 -9.13
CA GLY A 30 -9.71 -26.25 -9.41
C GLY A 30 -10.06 -25.49 -10.70
N SER A 31 -10.28 -26.22 -11.79
CA SER A 31 -10.61 -25.63 -13.08
C SER A 31 -11.97 -24.93 -13.06
N LEU A 32 -12.93 -25.38 -12.23
CA LEU A 32 -14.18 -24.65 -12.01
C LEU A 32 -13.95 -23.28 -11.37
N VAL A 33 -13.10 -23.18 -10.34
CA VAL A 33 -12.79 -21.91 -9.67
C VAL A 33 -12.08 -20.95 -10.62
N VAL A 34 -11.10 -21.46 -11.39
CA VAL A 34 -10.38 -20.65 -12.39
C VAL A 34 -11.34 -20.14 -13.47
N ASP A 35 -12.27 -20.99 -13.90
CA ASP A 35 -13.29 -20.63 -14.90
C ASP A 35 -14.21 -19.52 -14.39
N LEU A 36 -14.72 -19.64 -13.16
CA LEU A 36 -15.58 -18.64 -12.53
C LEU A 36 -14.87 -17.30 -12.36
N ILE A 37 -13.59 -17.30 -11.95
CA ILE A 37 -12.80 -16.07 -11.81
C ILE A 37 -12.58 -15.43 -13.20
N SER A 38 -12.28 -16.23 -14.22
CA SER A 38 -12.04 -15.77 -15.59
C SER A 38 -13.31 -15.24 -16.26
N ALA A 39 -14.48 -15.76 -15.89
CA ALA A 39 -15.80 -15.32 -16.38
C ALA A 39 -16.40 -14.14 -15.59
N ASN A 40 -15.64 -13.53 -14.66
CA ASN A 40 -16.10 -12.47 -13.76
C ASN A 40 -17.35 -12.89 -12.94
N GLY A 41 -17.41 -14.16 -12.54
CA GLY A 41 -18.50 -14.74 -11.74
C GLY A 41 -19.77 -15.11 -12.53
N ARG A 42 -19.73 -15.10 -13.87
CA ARG A 42 -20.83 -15.61 -14.72
C ARG A 42 -20.78 -17.15 -14.81
N GLU A 43 -21.88 -17.76 -15.26
CA GLU A 43 -21.97 -19.22 -15.39
C GLU A 43 -20.83 -19.81 -16.24
N ALA A 44 -20.24 -20.88 -15.70
CA ALA A 44 -19.09 -21.58 -16.26
C ALA A 44 -19.41 -22.22 -17.62
N HIS A 45 -18.73 -21.79 -18.68
CA HIS A 45 -18.87 -22.40 -20.01
C HIS A 45 -17.98 -23.66 -20.10
N VAL A 46 -18.58 -24.80 -20.47
CA VAL A 46 -17.89 -26.11 -20.52
C VAL A 46 -16.58 -26.07 -21.32
N VAL A 47 -16.54 -25.35 -22.43
CA VAL A 47 -15.34 -25.20 -23.27
C VAL A 47 -14.22 -24.47 -22.54
N GLN A 48 -14.55 -23.41 -21.81
CA GLN A 48 -13.59 -22.62 -21.04
C GLN A 48 -13.03 -23.43 -19.85
N ARG A 49 -13.90 -24.21 -19.18
CA ARG A 49 -13.47 -25.14 -18.13
C ARG A 49 -12.51 -26.21 -18.66
N VAL A 50 -12.80 -26.82 -19.81
CA VAL A 50 -11.92 -27.83 -20.44
C VAL A 50 -10.58 -27.20 -20.85
N PHE A 51 -10.61 -25.97 -21.36
CA PHE A 51 -9.39 -25.22 -21.66
C PHE A 51 -8.50 -25.08 -20.41
N TRP A 52 -9.06 -24.63 -19.28
CA TRP A 52 -8.29 -24.49 -18.04
C TRP A 52 -7.75 -25.82 -17.53
N ALA A 53 -8.55 -26.89 -17.52
CA ALA A 53 -8.11 -28.22 -17.12
C ALA A 53 -6.93 -28.76 -17.97
N ILE A 54 -6.98 -28.56 -19.28
CA ILE A 54 -5.89 -28.98 -20.18
C ILE A 54 -4.64 -28.14 -19.93
N THR A 55 -4.78 -26.82 -19.76
CA THR A 55 -3.62 -25.95 -19.51
C THR A 55 -2.94 -26.25 -18.17
N GLU A 56 -3.70 -26.56 -17.11
CA GLU A 56 -3.15 -27.00 -15.82
C GLU A 56 -2.34 -28.30 -15.97
N GLY A 57 -2.88 -29.28 -16.69
CA GLY A 57 -2.17 -30.53 -17.01
C GLY A 57 -0.91 -30.31 -17.85
N ALA A 58 -0.97 -29.41 -18.84
CA ALA A 58 0.19 -29.05 -19.66
C ALA A 58 1.30 -28.39 -18.84
N VAL A 59 0.94 -27.48 -17.92
CA VAL A 59 1.89 -26.88 -16.98
C VAL A 59 2.52 -27.94 -16.08
N ALA A 60 1.73 -28.85 -15.51
CA ALA A 60 2.24 -29.93 -14.67
C ALA A 60 3.27 -30.80 -15.43
N ILE A 61 2.98 -31.18 -16.68
CA ILE A 61 3.90 -31.93 -17.54
C ILE A 61 5.18 -31.13 -17.82
N ALA A 62 5.05 -29.84 -18.13
CA ALA A 62 6.19 -28.96 -18.38
C ALA A 62 7.10 -28.84 -17.15
N LEU A 63 6.52 -28.75 -15.94
CA LEU A 63 7.27 -28.66 -14.69
C LEU A 63 7.99 -29.96 -14.33
N LEU A 64 7.32 -31.11 -14.51
CA LEU A 64 7.96 -32.42 -14.32
C LEU A 64 9.13 -32.60 -15.29
N ARG A 65 8.97 -32.14 -16.53
CA ARG A 65 10.04 -32.20 -17.54
C ARG A 65 11.19 -31.25 -17.24
N ALA A 66 10.90 -30.04 -16.76
CA ALA A 66 11.91 -29.04 -16.40
C ALA A 66 12.75 -29.46 -15.18
N GLY A 67 12.15 -30.13 -14.19
CA GLY A 67 12.84 -30.56 -12.98
C GLY A 67 13.72 -31.81 -13.14
N GLY A 68 13.54 -32.60 -14.20
CA GLY A 68 14.38 -33.77 -14.49
C GLY A 68 14.46 -34.76 -13.32
N GLN A 69 15.69 -35.05 -12.85
CA GLN A 69 15.91 -35.94 -11.71
C GLN A 69 15.52 -35.33 -10.34
N GLU A 70 15.39 -34.00 -10.26
CA GLU A 70 14.99 -33.28 -9.04
C GLU A 70 13.63 -32.58 -9.21
N SER A 71 12.70 -33.26 -9.88
CA SER A 71 11.33 -32.77 -10.12
C SER A 71 10.61 -32.29 -8.85
N LEU A 72 10.86 -32.96 -7.72
CA LEU A 72 10.28 -32.57 -6.43
C LEU A 72 10.78 -31.19 -5.96
N LYS A 73 12.08 -30.90 -6.12
CA LYS A 73 12.61 -29.58 -5.73
C LYS A 73 12.08 -28.49 -6.64
N ALA A 74 12.00 -28.75 -7.95
CA ALA A 74 11.43 -27.80 -8.91
C ALA A 74 9.96 -27.45 -8.57
N LEU A 75 9.13 -28.45 -8.27
CA LEU A 75 7.73 -28.25 -7.86
C LEU A 75 7.63 -27.46 -6.54
N GLN A 76 8.48 -27.74 -5.56
CA GLN A 76 8.49 -27.00 -4.29
C GLN A 76 8.90 -25.54 -4.47
N SER A 77 9.96 -25.27 -5.24
CA SER A 77 10.43 -23.91 -5.49
C SER A 77 9.34 -23.06 -6.15
N ILE A 78 8.64 -23.60 -7.14
CA ILE A 78 7.56 -22.88 -7.83
C ILE A 78 6.37 -22.64 -6.90
N SER A 79 6.00 -23.63 -6.08
CA SER A 79 4.94 -23.46 -5.07
C SER A 79 5.27 -22.34 -4.07
N ILE A 80 6.53 -22.26 -3.60
CA ILE A 80 6.98 -21.18 -2.71
C ILE A 80 6.94 -19.82 -3.43
N CYS A 81 7.44 -19.75 -4.66
CA CYS A 81 7.45 -18.52 -5.46
C CYS A 81 6.03 -18.02 -5.78
N ALA A 82 5.09 -18.92 -6.08
CA ALA A 82 3.70 -18.58 -6.37
C ALA A 82 2.88 -18.29 -5.09
N GLY A 83 3.15 -19.00 -4.00
CA GLY A 83 2.44 -18.85 -2.73
C GLY A 83 2.77 -17.56 -1.98
N LEU A 84 4.01 -17.05 -2.12
CA LEU A 84 4.44 -15.83 -1.44
C LEU A 84 3.60 -14.58 -1.81
N PRO A 85 3.41 -14.21 -3.09
CA PRO A 85 2.54 -13.07 -3.44
C PRO A 85 1.08 -13.32 -3.06
N PHE A 86 0.59 -14.57 -3.19
CA PHE A 86 -0.78 -14.91 -2.83
C PHE A 86 -1.04 -14.80 -1.31
N THR A 87 -0.04 -15.10 -0.48
CA THR A 87 -0.10 -14.91 0.97
C THR A 87 -0.34 -13.45 1.35
N VAL A 88 0.32 -12.52 0.65
CA VAL A 88 0.10 -11.07 0.84
C VAL A 88 -1.35 -10.70 0.51
N ILE A 89 -1.89 -11.22 -0.60
CA ILE A 89 -3.28 -11.00 -1.00
C ILE A 89 -4.26 -11.54 0.06
N ILE A 90 -4.05 -12.76 0.56
CA ILE A 90 -4.89 -13.34 1.60
C ILE A 90 -4.85 -12.50 2.88
N MET A 91 -3.67 -12.02 3.30
CA MET A 91 -3.54 -11.14 4.47
C MET A 91 -4.34 -9.85 4.31
N LEU A 92 -4.30 -9.24 3.11
CA LEU A 92 -5.11 -8.07 2.78
C LEU A 92 -6.61 -8.41 2.78
N MET A 93 -7.01 -9.56 2.23
CA MET A 93 -8.41 -10.02 2.25
C MET A 93 -8.92 -10.24 3.68
N CYS A 94 -8.11 -10.83 4.57
CA CYS A 94 -8.44 -10.96 5.99
C CYS A 94 -8.67 -9.60 6.65
N SER A 95 -7.83 -8.60 6.35
CA SER A 95 -8.01 -7.25 6.88
C SER A 95 -9.27 -6.56 6.31
N ALA A 96 -9.56 -6.76 5.03
CA ALA A 96 -10.74 -6.23 4.36
C ALA A 96 -12.02 -6.85 4.92
N LEU A 97 -12.03 -8.17 5.15
CA LEU A 97 -13.14 -8.89 5.76
C LEU A 97 -13.38 -8.41 7.20
N TRP A 98 -12.32 -8.23 7.99
CA TRP A 98 -12.43 -7.67 9.33
C TRP A 98 -13.05 -6.28 9.35
N ARG A 99 -12.66 -5.39 8.42
CA ARG A 99 -13.28 -4.06 8.29
C ARG A 99 -14.73 -4.15 7.82
N ALA A 100 -15.04 -5.04 6.87
CA ALA A 100 -16.41 -5.26 6.40
C ALA A 100 -17.33 -5.69 7.54
N LEU A 101 -16.89 -6.62 8.40
CA LEU A 101 -17.63 -7.06 9.58
C LEU A 101 -17.83 -5.93 10.60
N LYS A 102 -16.84 -5.06 10.82
CA LYS A 102 -16.98 -3.90 11.71
C LYS A 102 -17.98 -2.87 11.21
N ILE A 103 -18.05 -2.67 9.90
CA ILE A 103 -19.03 -1.78 9.26
C ILE A 103 -20.44 -2.35 9.45
N ASP A 104 -20.62 -3.66 9.22
CA ASP A 104 -21.91 -4.34 9.39
C ASP A 104 -22.41 -4.27 10.83
N GLN A 105 -21.51 -4.42 11.81
CA GLN A 105 -21.81 -4.26 13.23
C GLN A 105 -21.97 -2.80 13.71
N LYS A 106 -21.89 -1.80 12.82
CA LYS A 106 -21.93 -0.36 13.14
C LYS A 106 -20.87 0.12 14.14
N HIS A 107 -19.83 -0.68 14.38
CA HIS A 107 -18.66 -0.29 15.18
C HIS A 107 -17.75 0.70 14.44
N MET A 108 -17.95 0.85 13.12
CA MET A 108 -17.22 1.75 12.26
C MET A 108 -18.23 2.52 11.40
N PRO A 109 -18.09 3.84 11.23
CA PRO A 109 -19.00 4.62 10.39
C PRO A 109 -18.96 4.12 8.93
N ALA A 110 -20.07 4.33 8.23
CA ALA A 110 -20.18 3.99 6.80
C ALA A 110 -19.06 4.67 6.00
N ARG A 111 -18.65 4.05 4.89
CA ARG A 111 -17.47 4.46 4.11
C ARG A 111 -17.57 5.91 3.62
N ASP A 112 -18.77 6.41 3.39
CA ASP A 112 -19.06 7.78 2.95
C ASP A 112 -18.80 8.86 4.01
N GLN A 113 -18.82 8.50 5.30
CA GLN A 113 -18.60 9.42 6.43
C GLN A 113 -17.16 9.39 6.96
N ARG A 114 -16.28 8.56 6.39
CA ARG A 114 -14.89 8.44 6.86
C ARG A 114 -13.97 9.49 6.26
N VAL A 115 -13.07 9.99 7.10
CA VAL A 115 -11.93 10.80 6.65
C VAL A 115 -10.87 9.83 6.12
N ASP A 116 -10.96 9.55 4.82
CA ASP A 116 -9.97 8.74 4.12
C ASP A 116 -8.78 9.61 3.65
N TRP A 117 -7.69 8.95 3.29
CA TRP A 117 -6.57 9.61 2.62
C TRP A 117 -7.01 10.24 1.30
N ALA A 118 -6.51 11.44 1.00
CA ALA A 118 -6.77 12.18 -0.23
C ALA A 118 -6.33 11.40 -1.48
N LEU A 119 -5.24 10.64 -1.37
CA LEU A 119 -4.82 9.66 -2.37
C LEU A 119 -5.05 8.26 -1.79
N PRO A 120 -5.72 7.32 -2.46
CA PRO A 120 -5.82 5.95 -1.98
C PRO A 120 -4.45 5.24 -2.08
N LEU A 121 -4.23 4.21 -1.25
CA LEU A 121 -2.95 3.47 -1.26
C LEU A 121 -2.68 2.85 -2.63
N TYR A 122 -3.71 2.41 -3.34
CA TYR A 122 -3.63 1.88 -4.70
C TYR A 122 -3.95 2.92 -5.78
N GLY A 123 -4.01 4.21 -5.43
CA GLY A 123 -4.23 5.30 -6.39
C GLY A 123 -2.95 5.88 -6.98
N GLY A 124 -3.05 6.96 -7.76
CA GLY A 124 -1.88 7.68 -8.25
C GLY A 124 -1.26 6.98 -9.47
N ILE A 125 -0.01 6.52 -9.40
CA ILE A 125 0.63 5.88 -10.56
C ILE A 125 -0.13 4.62 -11.04
N PHE A 126 -0.81 3.94 -10.12
CA PHE A 126 -1.60 2.75 -10.43
C PHE A 126 -2.92 3.07 -11.13
N ASP A 127 -3.40 4.31 -11.10
CA ASP A 127 -4.59 4.75 -11.86
C ASP A 127 -4.37 4.63 -13.38
N ILE A 128 -3.11 4.56 -13.83
CA ILE A 128 -2.77 4.25 -15.23
C ILE A 128 -3.25 2.85 -15.61
N LEU A 129 -3.08 1.87 -14.71
CA LEU A 129 -3.57 0.51 -14.95
C LEU A 129 -5.09 0.49 -14.98
N GLU A 130 -5.74 1.22 -14.07
CA GLU A 130 -7.19 1.33 -14.04
C GLU A 130 -7.74 2.03 -15.30
N PHE A 131 -7.07 3.08 -15.79
CA PHE A 131 -7.38 3.73 -17.06
C PHE A 131 -7.30 2.75 -18.24
N VAL A 132 -6.24 1.96 -18.32
CA VAL A 132 -6.05 0.95 -19.37
C VAL A 132 -7.10 -0.16 -19.27
N LEU A 133 -7.38 -0.67 -18.07
CA LEU A 133 -8.34 -1.75 -17.84
C LEU A 133 -9.79 -1.30 -18.03
N THR A 134 -10.08 -0.01 -17.87
CA THR A 134 -11.44 0.55 -18.01
C THR A 134 -11.67 1.20 -19.39
N GLU A 135 -10.82 0.91 -20.38
CA GLU A 135 -10.91 1.46 -21.75
C GLU A 135 -11.01 3.00 -21.79
N GLY A 136 -10.32 3.68 -20.86
CA GLY A 136 -10.29 5.14 -20.81
C GLY A 136 -11.47 5.83 -20.12
N LYS A 137 -12.34 5.11 -19.41
CA LYS A 137 -13.47 5.72 -18.68
C LYS A 137 -13.07 6.36 -17.34
N CYS A 138 -11.93 5.99 -16.76
CA CYS A 138 -11.39 6.59 -15.53
C CYS A 138 -10.53 7.82 -15.84
N ARG A 139 -10.34 8.72 -14.87
CA ARG A 139 -9.47 9.90 -15.02
C ARG A 139 -8.01 9.50 -14.85
N LEU A 140 -7.13 10.06 -15.69
CA LEU A 140 -5.67 9.90 -15.56
C LEU A 140 -5.17 10.52 -14.24
N PRO A 141 -4.10 9.96 -13.65
CA PRO A 141 -3.53 10.51 -12.44
C PRO A 141 -2.97 11.91 -12.67
N GLN A 142 -3.04 12.75 -11.64
CA GLN A 142 -2.41 14.06 -11.67
C GLN A 142 -0.89 13.92 -11.79
N CYS A 143 -0.27 14.75 -12.64
CA CYS A 143 1.20 14.74 -12.83
C CYS A 143 1.99 14.95 -11.53
N SER A 144 1.39 15.61 -10.53
CA SER A 144 1.95 15.76 -9.18
C SER A 144 2.11 14.41 -8.47
N ALA A 145 1.12 13.51 -8.56
CA ALA A 145 1.15 12.19 -7.94
C ALA A 145 2.22 11.29 -8.56
N VAL A 146 2.37 11.35 -9.90
CA VAL A 146 3.42 10.62 -10.62
C VAL A 146 4.81 11.12 -10.21
N ARG A 147 5.01 12.44 -10.18
CA ARG A 147 6.26 13.06 -9.72
C ARG A 147 6.60 12.62 -8.29
N ASP A 148 5.64 12.70 -7.38
CA ASP A 148 5.86 12.41 -5.96
C ASP A 148 6.12 10.91 -5.75
N PHE A 149 5.54 10.00 -6.55
CA PHE A 149 5.89 8.58 -6.54
C PHE A 149 7.37 8.34 -6.90
N PHE A 150 7.84 8.91 -8.01
CA PHE A 150 9.24 8.77 -8.43
C PHE A 150 10.21 9.45 -7.45
N LEU A 151 9.81 10.59 -6.89
CA LEU A 151 10.58 11.26 -5.85
C LEU A 151 10.67 10.38 -4.59
N GLY A 152 9.59 9.69 -4.22
CA GLY A 152 9.57 8.72 -3.12
C GLY A 152 10.40 7.46 -3.41
N LEU A 153 10.54 7.07 -4.67
CA LEU A 153 11.35 5.93 -5.09
C LEU A 153 12.85 6.25 -5.05
N PHE A 154 13.28 7.38 -5.61
CA PHE A 154 14.71 7.71 -5.74
C PHE A 154 15.25 8.56 -4.60
N ALA A 155 14.41 9.42 -4.01
CA ALA A 155 14.79 10.30 -2.91
C ALA A 155 13.75 10.32 -1.77
N PRO A 156 13.48 9.15 -1.13
CA PRO A 156 12.54 9.05 -0.01
C PRO A 156 12.73 10.12 1.09
N PRO A 157 13.97 10.48 1.51
CA PRO A 157 14.18 11.46 2.57
C PRO A 157 13.67 12.87 2.23
N LEU A 158 13.74 13.28 0.96
CA LEU A 158 13.27 14.60 0.53
C LEU A 158 11.74 14.69 0.62
N LEU A 159 11.06 13.63 0.21
CA LEU A 159 9.60 13.57 0.26
C LEU A 159 9.09 13.47 1.71
N LEU A 160 9.82 12.74 2.56
CA LEU A 160 9.56 12.69 3.99
C LEU A 160 9.72 14.08 4.65
N TRP A 161 10.79 14.80 4.29
CA TRP A 161 11.01 16.17 4.77
C TRP A 161 9.90 17.13 4.33
N LYS A 162 9.47 17.07 3.06
CA LYS A 162 8.32 17.84 2.55
C LYS A 162 7.08 17.58 3.41
N SER A 163 6.79 16.31 3.72
CA SER A 163 5.62 15.90 4.49
C SER A 163 5.66 16.39 5.95
N LEU A 164 6.80 16.22 6.64
CA LEU A 164 6.98 16.66 8.02
C LEU A 164 6.91 18.20 8.15
N ARG A 165 7.56 18.92 7.25
CA ARG A 165 7.51 20.40 7.22
C ARG A 165 6.09 20.91 6.97
N GLY A 166 5.36 20.27 6.06
CA GLY A 166 3.99 20.65 5.78
C GLY A 166 3.06 20.40 6.97
N LEU A 167 3.23 19.28 7.69
CA LEU A 167 2.52 19.02 8.95
C LEU A 167 2.86 20.08 10.03
N ALA A 168 4.13 20.39 10.22
CA ALA A 168 4.56 21.38 11.20
C ALA A 168 3.94 22.76 10.91
N ALA A 169 3.84 23.15 9.63
CA ALA A 169 3.19 24.39 9.22
C ALA A 169 1.67 24.41 9.50
N LEU A 170 0.99 23.28 9.35
CA LEU A 170 -0.43 23.16 9.69
C LEU A 170 -0.65 23.24 11.21
N GLN A 171 0.24 22.65 11.99
CA GLN A 171 0.20 22.71 13.45
C GLN A 171 0.42 24.13 13.99
N THR A 172 1.35 24.89 13.41
CA THR A 172 1.58 26.29 13.81
C THR A 172 0.43 27.20 13.40
N ALA A 173 -0.23 26.94 12.26
CA ALA A 173 -1.41 27.70 11.84
C ALA A 173 -2.63 27.51 12.76
N GLN A 174 -2.74 26.36 13.44
CA GLN A 174 -3.86 26.05 14.35
C GLN A 174 -3.65 26.57 15.78
N GLN A 175 -2.43 26.94 16.19
CA GLN A 175 -2.21 27.45 17.55
C GLN A 175 -2.46 28.97 17.66
N PRO A 176 -3.23 29.44 18.66
CA PRO A 176 -3.36 30.88 18.91
C PRO A 176 -1.99 31.45 19.33
N LYS A 177 -1.57 32.58 18.72
CA LYS A 177 -0.30 33.30 18.98
C LYS A 177 0.05 33.30 20.48
N LYS A 178 0.97 32.43 20.89
CA LYS A 178 1.78 32.63 22.08
C LYS A 178 3.12 33.19 21.62
N GLU A 179 3.43 34.41 22.04
CA GLU A 179 4.77 34.99 21.91
C GLU A 179 5.77 34.08 22.63
N THR A 180 6.76 33.53 21.91
CA THR A 180 7.92 32.94 22.57
C THR A 180 9.13 33.13 21.67
N GLY A 181 10.12 33.87 22.19
CA GLY A 181 11.36 34.19 21.51
C GLY A 181 12.31 33.01 21.36
N ASN A 182 13.08 33.08 20.27
CA ASN A 182 14.45 32.59 20.08
C ASN A 182 14.88 31.15 20.42
N SER A 183 13.97 30.21 20.72
CA SER A 183 14.29 28.77 20.68
C SER A 183 13.85 28.18 19.34
N LEU A 184 14.75 27.50 18.62
CA LEU A 184 14.31 26.59 17.55
C LEU A 184 13.25 25.66 18.18
N PRO A 185 12.06 25.50 17.58
CA PRO A 185 11.08 24.58 18.13
C PRO A 185 11.70 23.18 18.12
N SER A 186 11.73 22.52 19.28
CA SER A 186 12.31 21.18 19.50
C SER A 186 11.85 20.14 18.46
N THR A 187 10.70 20.39 17.84
CA THR A 187 10.12 19.64 16.72
C THR A 187 11.00 19.59 15.47
N VAL A 188 11.65 20.69 15.06
CA VAL A 188 12.44 20.72 13.80
C VAL A 188 13.70 19.88 13.90
N LEU A 189 14.34 19.86 15.08
CA LEU A 189 15.54 19.05 15.32
C LEU A 189 15.18 17.56 15.36
N GLN A 190 14.03 17.21 15.95
CA GLN A 190 13.50 15.85 15.94
C GLN A 190 13.14 15.39 14.51
N ASP A 191 12.48 16.24 13.72
CA ASP A 191 12.16 15.96 12.31
C ASP A 191 13.43 15.75 11.47
N GLY A 192 14.45 16.60 11.68
CA GLY A 192 15.75 16.48 11.05
C GLY A 192 16.47 15.18 11.38
N PHE A 193 16.43 14.76 12.65
CA PHE A 193 16.99 13.47 13.07
C PHE A 193 16.27 12.30 12.40
N MET A 194 14.94 12.31 12.33
CA MET A 194 14.16 11.26 11.67
C MET A 194 14.47 11.15 10.17
N VAL A 195 14.58 12.29 9.47
CA VAL A 195 14.94 12.31 8.05
C VAL A 195 16.38 11.83 7.82
N ALA A 196 17.32 12.22 8.68
CA ALA A 196 18.70 11.74 8.60
C ALA A 196 18.79 10.23 8.83
N ALA A 197 18.08 9.70 9.84
CA ALA A 197 18.01 8.27 10.10
C ALA A 197 17.38 7.49 8.92
N CYS A 198 16.33 8.04 8.31
CA CYS A 198 15.69 7.50 7.13
C CYS A 198 16.65 7.48 5.92
N SER A 199 17.40 8.57 5.72
CA SER A 199 18.41 8.66 4.66
C SER A 199 19.55 7.66 4.85
N LEU A 200 20.04 7.50 6.08
CA LEU A 200 21.10 6.56 6.41
C LEU A 200 20.66 5.11 6.16
N THR A 201 19.49 4.74 6.64
CA THR A 201 18.95 3.37 6.48
C THR A 201 18.64 3.05 5.02
N TYR A 202 18.07 4.00 4.27
CA TYR A 202 17.82 3.81 2.84
C TYR A 202 19.10 3.69 2.02
N SER A 203 20.07 4.59 2.22
CA SER A 203 21.35 4.53 1.51
C SER A 203 22.16 3.28 1.86
N ALA A 204 22.15 2.86 3.13
CA ALA A 204 22.76 1.61 3.57
C ALA A 204 22.15 0.39 2.86
N TRP A 205 20.82 0.31 2.73
CA TRP A 205 20.17 -0.76 1.97
C TRP A 205 20.63 -0.79 0.51
N VAL A 206 20.60 0.35 -0.19
CA VAL A 206 21.01 0.44 -1.61
C VAL A 206 22.47 0.05 -1.79
N ILE A 207 23.38 0.59 -0.97
CA ILE A 207 24.82 0.30 -1.04
C ILE A 207 25.09 -1.19 -0.77
N LEU A 208 24.47 -1.76 0.26
CA LEU A 208 24.67 -3.17 0.60
C LEU A 208 24.11 -4.12 -0.47
N GLN A 209 23.04 -3.75 -1.18
CA GLN A 209 22.53 -4.52 -2.32
C GLN A 209 23.46 -4.45 -3.54
N ILE A 210 24.06 -3.30 -3.81
CA ILE A 210 25.05 -3.15 -4.89
C ILE A 210 26.30 -4.00 -4.57
N LEU A 211 26.79 -3.93 -3.33
CA LEU A 211 27.97 -4.67 -2.88
C LEU A 211 27.76 -6.20 -2.90
N THR A 212 26.57 -6.68 -2.51
CA THR A 212 26.23 -8.11 -2.61
C THR A 212 26.11 -8.58 -4.06
N GLY A 213 25.55 -7.75 -4.95
CA GLY A 213 25.49 -8.04 -6.38
C GLY A 213 26.87 -8.10 -7.06
N ALA A 214 27.84 -7.31 -6.57
CA ALA A 214 29.19 -7.25 -7.11
C ALA A 214 30.09 -8.48 -6.77
N LYS A 215 29.55 -9.53 -6.12
CA LYS A 215 30.28 -10.74 -5.70
C LYS A 215 31.61 -10.42 -4.99
N ALA A 216 31.62 -9.44 -4.11
CA ALA A 216 32.80 -9.16 -3.29
C ALA A 216 33.15 -10.41 -2.45
N GLU A 217 34.38 -10.91 -2.61
CA GLU A 217 34.88 -12.10 -1.93
C GLU A 217 34.81 -11.88 -0.40
N GLY A 218 34.04 -12.72 0.31
CA GLY A 218 33.83 -12.63 1.77
C GLY A 218 32.43 -12.17 2.24
N ALA A 219 31.51 -11.89 1.32
CA ALA A 219 30.21 -11.29 1.64
C ALA A 219 29.06 -12.26 2.02
N SER A 220 29.34 -13.40 2.65
CA SER A 220 28.29 -14.35 3.09
C SER A 220 27.55 -13.82 4.33
N GLY A 221 26.66 -12.85 4.15
CA GLY A 221 25.84 -12.27 5.23
C GLY A 221 25.40 -10.82 5.00
N LEU A 222 26.05 -10.07 4.10
CA LEU A 222 25.70 -8.67 3.82
C LEU A 222 24.26 -8.51 3.32
N TRP A 223 23.73 -9.52 2.63
CA TRP A 223 22.34 -9.52 2.15
C TRP A 223 21.33 -9.43 3.31
N GLY A 224 21.58 -10.14 4.41
CA GLY A 224 20.73 -10.07 5.61
C GLY A 224 20.77 -8.68 6.25
N ILE A 225 21.96 -8.06 6.32
CA ILE A 225 22.14 -6.71 6.87
C ILE A 225 21.46 -5.66 5.98
N ALA A 226 21.46 -5.85 4.67
CA ALA A 226 20.73 -4.98 3.74
C ALA A 226 19.23 -5.00 4.08
N TRP A 227 18.64 -6.20 4.23
CA TRP A 227 17.22 -6.33 4.55
C TRP A 227 16.86 -5.83 5.95
N THR A 228 17.73 -5.99 6.96
CA THR A 228 17.47 -5.38 8.28
C THR A 228 17.50 -3.86 8.22
N SER A 229 18.40 -3.29 7.42
CA SER A 229 18.43 -1.84 7.15
C SER A 229 17.15 -1.36 6.46
N PHE A 230 16.65 -2.11 5.48
CA PHE A 230 15.39 -1.82 4.81
C PHE A 230 14.17 -1.91 5.74
N VAL A 231 14.12 -2.92 6.62
CA VAL A 231 13.07 -3.02 7.64
C VAL A 231 13.14 -1.83 8.60
N GLY A 232 14.33 -1.40 9.00
CA GLY A 232 14.53 -0.19 9.79
C GLY A 232 13.99 1.07 9.09
N PHE A 233 14.27 1.23 7.80
CA PHE A 233 13.67 2.28 6.96
C PHE A 233 12.14 2.21 6.96
N ALA A 234 11.55 1.03 6.75
CA ALA A 234 10.11 0.83 6.75
C ALA A 234 9.46 1.21 8.10
N VAL A 235 10.11 0.89 9.23
CA VAL A 235 9.63 1.31 10.57
C VAL A 235 9.64 2.82 10.73
N LEU A 236 10.68 3.51 10.26
CA LEU A 236 10.76 4.98 10.33
C LEU A 236 9.65 5.64 9.50
N VAL A 237 9.45 5.18 8.26
CA VAL A 237 8.36 5.67 7.40
C VAL A 237 6.99 5.39 8.02
N ALA A 238 6.78 4.19 8.57
CA ALA A 238 5.54 3.82 9.26
C ALA A 238 5.28 4.70 10.50
N SER A 239 6.33 5.08 11.23
CA SER A 239 6.21 5.96 12.40
C SER A 239 5.76 7.37 11.99
N VAL A 240 6.32 7.92 10.91
CA VAL A 240 5.88 9.22 10.37
C VAL A 240 4.44 9.13 9.86
N ARG A 241 4.10 8.04 9.16
CA ARG A 241 2.74 7.77 8.68
C ARG A 241 1.73 7.72 9.81
N HIS A 242 2.06 7.05 10.91
CA HIS A 242 1.22 7.04 12.10
C HIS A 242 1.00 8.46 12.66
N GLY A 243 2.05 9.29 12.67
CA GLY A 243 1.96 10.71 13.05
C GLY A 243 1.01 11.51 12.16
N VAL A 244 1.12 11.35 10.83
CA VAL A 244 0.22 11.98 9.86
C VAL A 244 -1.24 11.54 10.09
N ARG A 245 -1.48 10.23 10.25
CA ARG A 245 -2.83 9.69 10.49
C ARG A 245 -3.46 10.21 11.77
N SER A 246 -2.69 10.25 12.86
CA SER A 246 -3.18 10.74 14.14
C SER A 246 -3.53 12.24 14.10
N HIS A 247 -2.77 13.05 13.34
CA HIS A 247 -3.08 14.47 13.15
C HIS A 247 -4.40 14.69 12.38
N PHE A 248 -4.62 13.95 11.29
CA PHE A 248 -5.82 14.06 10.46
C PHE A 248 -7.00 13.18 10.91
N LYS A 249 -6.86 12.45 12.03
CA LYS A 249 -7.86 11.49 12.55
C LYS A 249 -8.26 10.41 11.53
N ILE A 250 -7.31 9.93 10.73
CA ILE A 250 -7.51 8.87 9.74
C ILE A 250 -7.43 7.50 10.42
N GLU A 251 -8.44 6.66 10.23
CA GLU A 251 -8.48 5.30 10.78
C GLU A 251 -7.36 4.41 10.21
N GLY A 252 -6.81 3.52 11.05
CA GLY A 252 -5.85 2.50 10.61
C GLY A 252 -4.98 1.96 11.75
N SER A 253 -4.27 0.87 11.48
CA SER A 253 -3.40 0.19 12.46
C SER A 253 -1.92 0.51 12.25
N GLY A 254 -1.11 0.46 13.31
CA GLY A 254 0.36 0.54 13.18
C GLY A 254 0.92 -0.60 12.32
N CYS A 255 0.30 -1.79 12.33
CA CYS A 255 0.69 -2.89 11.45
C CYS A 255 0.41 -2.57 9.98
N GLU A 256 -0.71 -1.90 9.70
CA GLU A 256 -1.07 -1.48 8.33
C GLU A 256 -0.04 -0.47 7.80
N ASP A 257 0.38 0.49 8.64
CA ASP A 257 1.42 1.44 8.27
C ASP A 257 2.77 0.76 8.02
N PHE A 258 3.13 -0.21 8.86
CA PHE A 258 4.38 -0.96 8.70
C PHE A 258 4.39 -1.76 7.39
N PHE A 259 3.35 -2.52 7.09
CA PHE A 259 3.31 -3.30 5.85
C PHE A 259 3.15 -2.43 4.60
N ALA A 260 2.41 -1.32 4.69
CA ALA A 260 2.32 -0.36 3.61
C ALA A 260 3.69 0.29 3.34
N ALA A 261 4.44 0.66 4.39
CA ALA A 261 5.79 1.17 4.25
C ALA A 261 6.78 0.09 3.76
N LEU A 262 6.63 -1.16 4.19
CA LEU A 262 7.53 -2.25 3.81
C LEU A 262 7.37 -2.65 2.33
N LEU A 263 6.14 -2.75 1.84
CA LEU A 263 5.83 -3.26 0.50
C LEU A 263 5.65 -2.13 -0.53
N PHE A 264 5.15 -0.97 -0.09
CA PHE A 264 4.74 0.13 -0.96
C PHE A 264 5.30 1.48 -0.47
N TRP A 265 6.57 1.53 -0.05
CA TRP A 265 7.20 2.76 0.46
C TRP A 265 7.08 4.00 -0.45
N PRO A 266 7.24 3.93 -1.79
CA PRO A 266 7.18 5.14 -2.61
C PRO A 266 5.76 5.72 -2.62
N GLN A 267 4.78 4.82 -2.69
CA GLN A 267 3.37 5.17 -2.73
C GLN A 267 2.86 5.67 -1.38
N THR A 268 3.31 5.08 -0.27
CA THR A 268 2.97 5.57 1.07
C THR A 268 3.54 6.96 1.34
N LEU A 269 4.76 7.24 0.89
CA LEU A 269 5.37 8.57 0.99
C LEU A 269 4.63 9.60 0.12
N ALA A 270 4.29 9.25 -1.12
CA ALA A 270 3.52 10.12 -2.02
C ALA A 270 2.12 10.41 -1.45
N GLN A 271 1.44 9.39 -0.92
CA GLN A 271 0.14 9.53 -0.27
C GLN A 271 0.19 10.50 0.92
N MET A 272 1.23 10.41 1.78
CA MET A 272 1.40 11.33 2.90
C MET A 272 1.66 12.76 2.44
N ALA A 273 2.56 12.95 1.48
CA ALA A 273 2.89 14.27 0.97
C ALA A 273 1.67 14.96 0.35
N GLN A 274 0.89 14.23 -0.44
CA GLN A 274 -0.32 14.76 -1.08
C GLN A 274 -1.43 15.09 -0.06
N GLN A 275 -1.61 14.27 0.98
CA GLN A 275 -2.56 14.57 2.05
C GLN A 275 -2.27 15.93 2.71
N VAL A 276 -1.00 16.17 3.02
CA VAL A 276 -0.54 17.41 3.64
C VAL A 276 -0.72 18.60 2.69
N GLU A 277 -0.37 18.44 1.42
CA GLU A 277 -0.51 19.47 0.38
C GLU A 277 -1.98 19.88 0.19
N VAL A 278 -2.90 18.92 0.04
CA VAL A 278 -4.34 19.19 -0.08
C VAL A 278 -4.89 19.94 1.13
N SER A 279 -4.46 19.57 2.34
CA SER A 279 -4.89 20.25 3.57
C SER A 279 -4.34 21.68 3.68
N GLN A 280 -3.12 21.94 3.19
CA GLN A 280 -2.55 23.28 3.11
C GLN A 280 -3.32 24.18 2.13
N GLU A 281 -3.65 23.65 0.95
CA GLU A 281 -4.46 24.37 -0.03
C GLU A 281 -5.86 24.73 0.52
N GLN A 282 -6.51 23.79 1.21
CA GLN A 282 -7.81 24.03 1.84
C GLN A 282 -7.73 25.09 2.94
N SER A 283 -6.68 25.05 3.77
CA SER A 283 -6.47 26.04 4.83
C SER A 283 -6.23 27.44 4.25
N THR A 284 -5.44 27.53 3.18
CA THR A 284 -5.15 28.81 2.50
C THR A 284 -6.42 29.40 1.88
N LYS A 285 -7.20 28.59 1.16
CA LYS A 285 -8.48 29.01 0.57
C LYS A 285 -9.48 29.50 1.62
N ALA A 286 -9.54 28.83 2.78
CA ALA A 286 -10.42 29.24 3.88
C ALA A 286 -10.03 30.60 4.47
N VAL A 287 -8.72 30.87 4.61
CA VAL A 287 -8.22 32.17 5.09
C VAL A 287 -8.54 33.28 4.10
N THR A 288 -8.22 33.10 2.81
CA THR A 288 -8.51 34.09 1.77
C THR A 288 -10.01 34.38 1.68
N SER A 289 -10.86 33.35 1.72
CA SER A 289 -12.32 33.54 1.70
C SER A 289 -12.81 34.30 2.94
N GLY A 290 -12.23 34.05 4.11
CA GLY A 290 -12.56 34.79 5.34
C GLY A 290 -12.14 36.26 5.28
N GLU A 291 -10.97 36.55 4.70
CA GLU A 291 -10.49 37.93 4.49
C GLU A 291 -11.39 38.69 3.51
N GLU A 292 -11.78 38.08 2.40
CA GLU A 292 -12.73 38.65 1.44
C GLU A 292 -14.09 38.96 2.08
N GLN A 293 -14.62 38.03 2.88
CA GLN A 293 -15.88 38.25 3.63
C GLN A 293 -15.75 39.38 4.64
N LEU A 294 -14.61 39.50 5.33
CA LEU A 294 -14.36 40.57 6.29
C LEU A 294 -14.27 41.93 5.60
N GLN A 295 -13.57 42.01 4.47
CA GLN A 295 -13.48 43.24 3.67
C GLN A 295 -14.85 43.72 3.21
N GLN A 296 -15.69 42.83 2.69
CA GLN A 296 -17.07 43.16 2.30
C GLN A 296 -17.93 43.66 3.47
N VAL A 297 -17.72 43.13 4.68
CA VAL A 297 -18.44 43.58 5.88
C VAL A 297 -17.96 44.94 6.35
N VAL A 298 -16.66 45.23 6.25
CA VAL A 298 -16.08 46.54 6.59
C VAL A 298 -16.59 47.60 5.61
N GLU A 299 -16.54 47.33 4.31
CA GLU A 299 -17.02 48.23 3.25
C GLU A 299 -18.51 48.59 3.45
N LYS A 300 -19.37 47.59 3.65
CA LYS A 300 -20.80 47.84 3.97
C LYS A 300 -21.04 48.64 5.25
N ARG A 301 -20.14 48.55 6.24
CA ARG A 301 -20.24 49.33 7.48
C ARG A 301 -19.83 50.78 7.26
N GLU A 302 -18.88 51.04 6.37
CA GLU A 302 -18.46 52.38 5.99
C GLU A 302 -19.55 53.07 5.17
N GLU A 303 -20.11 52.40 4.15
CA GLU A 303 -21.26 52.92 3.38
C GLU A 303 -22.43 53.31 4.29
N LYS A 304 -22.82 52.41 5.20
CA LYS A 304 -23.92 52.67 6.17
C LYS A 304 -23.58 53.75 7.21
N ARG A 305 -22.31 54.10 7.37
CA ARG A 305 -21.87 55.20 8.24
C ARG A 305 -21.96 56.52 7.49
N GLU A 306 -21.57 56.55 6.22
CA GLU A 306 -21.71 57.71 5.34
C GLU A 306 -23.18 58.09 5.15
N GLU A 307 -24.06 57.13 4.84
CA GLU A 307 -25.51 57.37 4.73
C GLU A 307 -26.12 57.99 6.00
N ARG A 308 -25.63 57.60 7.18
CA ARG A 308 -26.10 58.17 8.46
C ARG A 308 -25.66 59.62 8.65
N LEU A 309 -24.42 59.92 8.30
CA LEU A 309 -23.89 61.29 8.38
C LEU A 309 -24.62 62.21 7.40
N GLU A 310 -24.97 61.73 6.21
CA GLU A 310 -25.79 62.48 5.25
C GLU A 310 -27.22 62.71 5.75
N SER A 311 -27.80 61.78 6.52
CA SER A 311 -29.15 61.93 7.06
C SER A 311 -29.28 62.88 8.26
N GLU A 312 -28.17 63.27 8.89
CA GLU A 312 -28.14 64.17 10.06
C GLU A 312 -27.89 65.65 9.69
N ILE A 313 -27.62 65.95 8.42
CA ILE A 313 -27.37 67.31 7.86
C ILE A 313 -28.64 67.83 7.17
#